data_AF-R1CZU9-F1
#
_entry.id   AF-R1CZU9-F1
#
_cell.length_a   1.000
_cell.length_b   1.000
_cell.length_c   1.000
_cell.angle_alpha   90.00
_cell.angle_beta   90.00
_cell.angle_gamma   90.00
#
_symmetry.space_group_name_H-M   'P 1'
#
loop_
_entity.id
_entity.type
_entity.pdbx_description
1 polymer ?
#
loop_
_entity_poly.entity_id
_entity_poly.type
_entity_poly.pdbx_seq_one_letter_code
_entity_poly.pdbx_strand_id
1 'polypeptide(L)'
;MVAASNGVEVSNGVKASSFEYKGWRFDSVSGPILSTCERGTLTDKLSATAASKGLPSIVPPLPEAIFGHSYLTMTHEASGRTFSFDAAGAIACWMRESAHKGSGGVRVTTASLPSWKKVADEQDLAMGASDYDWTFSTDYSGTTGAESPLSPTTEVEGAPAQWGVHTGSGLDMALLRRRDIPILHFVDLTLYEDDLGDNGESVVRLRMRVMPSCFLLLLRHALRVDGVHIRQHDTRVFHKFGSPHVLRDRRLGEARLAPLRKPVLLDEPAAATAAPWATTTPHRLACEQQQASLRSASVPNEQQAAEKLATLPPKSESVEELLL
;
A
#
# COMPACT_ATOMS: atom_id res chain seq x y z
N MET A 1 -14.01 -6.71 27.29
CA MET A 1 -15.20 -6.73 26.40
C MET A 1 -14.99 -5.58 25.43
N VAL A 2 -14.47 -5.84 24.22
CA VAL A 2 -14.29 -4.79 23.20
C VAL A 2 -15.47 -4.92 22.25
N ALA A 3 -16.27 -3.87 22.14
CA ALA A 3 -17.39 -3.81 21.21
C ALA A 3 -16.81 -3.74 19.79
N ALA A 4 -16.92 -4.82 19.01
CA ALA A 4 -16.73 -4.75 17.57
C ALA A 4 -17.99 -4.11 16.98
N SER A 5 -17.92 -2.83 16.64
CA SER A 5 -18.99 -2.18 15.87
C SER A 5 -18.89 -2.63 14.41
N ASN A 6 -19.50 -3.77 14.07
CA ASN A 6 -19.65 -4.20 12.68
C ASN A 6 -20.77 -3.38 12.03
N GLY A 7 -20.48 -2.13 11.67
CA GLY A 7 -21.36 -1.32 10.83
C GLY A 7 -21.13 -1.68 9.37
N VAL A 8 -22.05 -2.44 8.76
CA VAL A 8 -22.11 -2.56 7.30
C VAL A 8 -23.24 -1.66 6.81
N GLU A 9 -22.91 -0.47 6.34
CA GLU A 9 -23.87 0.40 5.69
C GLU A 9 -23.94 0.04 4.20
N VAL A 10 -25.14 -0.34 3.76
CA VAL A 10 -25.42 -0.61 2.35
C VAL A 10 -26.37 0.46 1.85
N SER A 11 -25.86 1.40 1.06
CA SER A 11 -26.68 2.39 0.36
C SER A 11 -26.24 2.47 -1.10
N ASN A 12 -27.20 2.47 -2.04
CA ASN A 12 -26.96 2.60 -3.48
C ASN A 12 -25.85 1.68 -4.07
N GLY A 13 -25.79 0.42 -3.65
CA GLY A 13 -24.78 -0.53 -4.16
C GLY A 13 -23.38 -0.35 -3.58
N VAL A 14 -23.18 0.63 -2.69
CA VAL A 14 -21.95 0.80 -1.91
C VAL A 14 -22.07 0.01 -0.62
N LYS A 15 -21.05 -0.80 -0.31
CA LYS A 15 -20.90 -1.50 0.97
C LYS A 15 -19.71 -0.90 1.71
N ALA A 16 -19.97 -0.22 2.82
CA ALA A 16 -18.92 0.23 3.72
C ALA A 16 -18.80 -0.73 4.90
N SER A 17 -17.60 -0.94 5.42
CA SER A 17 -17.36 -1.66 6.66
C SER A 17 -16.25 -1.01 7.46
N SER A 18 -16.46 -0.80 8.76
CA SER A 18 -15.40 -0.42 9.69
C SER A 18 -15.21 -1.54 10.72
N PHE A 19 -13.96 -1.90 11.01
CA PHE A 19 -13.62 -2.94 11.97
C PHE A 19 -12.39 -2.52 12.78
N GLU A 20 -12.49 -2.60 14.10
CA GLU A 20 -11.41 -2.26 15.03
C GLU A 20 -10.97 -3.49 15.82
N TYR A 21 -9.67 -3.77 15.85
CA TYR A 21 -9.12 -4.89 16.59
C TYR A 21 -7.65 -4.67 16.97
N LYS A 22 -7.35 -4.77 18.27
CA LYS A 22 -5.99 -4.71 18.83
C LYS A 22 -5.17 -3.49 18.37
N GLY A 23 -5.77 -2.30 18.43
CA GLY A 23 -5.12 -1.02 18.09
C GLY A 23 -5.01 -0.76 16.58
N TRP A 24 -5.69 -1.57 15.78
CA TRP A 24 -5.84 -1.37 14.34
C TRP A 24 -7.28 -1.10 13.98
N ARG A 25 -7.48 -0.10 13.13
CA ARG A 25 -8.74 0.20 12.47
C ARG A 25 -8.65 -0.13 10.99
N PHE A 26 -9.67 -0.80 10.49
CA PHE A 26 -9.80 -1.22 9.09
C PHE A 26 -11.10 -0.65 8.54
N ASP A 27 -11.00 0.29 7.61
CA ASP A 27 -12.13 0.89 6.92
C ASP A 27 -12.11 0.45 5.47
N SER A 28 -13.17 -0.20 5.00
CA SER A 28 -13.29 -0.64 3.62
C SER A 28 -14.57 -0.15 2.99
N VAL A 29 -14.49 0.19 1.70
CA VAL A 29 -15.64 0.54 0.87
C VAL A 29 -15.56 -0.27 -0.40
N SER A 30 -16.68 -0.86 -0.80
CA SER A 30 -16.88 -1.52 -2.09
C SER A 30 -17.99 -0.79 -2.81
N GLY A 31 -17.67 -0.18 -3.95
CA GLY A 31 -18.64 0.56 -4.78
C GLY A 31 -18.79 -0.04 -6.19
N PRO A 32 -19.71 0.51 -6.99
CA PRO A 32 -19.84 0.13 -8.40
C PRO A 32 -18.67 0.65 -9.26
N ILE A 33 -18.65 0.22 -10.52
CA ILE A 33 -17.73 0.75 -11.55
C ILE A 33 -18.03 2.23 -11.78
N LEU A 34 -16.98 3.03 -12.02
CA LEU A 34 -17.10 4.45 -12.34
C LEU A 34 -17.93 4.69 -13.60
N SER A 35 -18.82 5.68 -13.53
CA SER A 35 -19.51 6.23 -14.70
C SER A 35 -18.55 6.96 -15.65
N THR A 36 -18.96 7.18 -16.89
CA THR A 36 -18.15 7.91 -17.90
C THR A 36 -17.67 9.28 -17.40
N CYS A 37 -18.51 10.01 -16.66
CA CYS A 37 -18.15 11.31 -16.09
C CYS A 37 -17.08 11.19 -15.00
N GLU A 38 -17.23 10.22 -14.09
CA GLU A 38 -16.26 9.97 -13.03
C GLU A 38 -14.93 9.46 -13.58
N ARG A 39 -14.97 8.65 -14.66
CA ARG A 39 -13.78 8.23 -15.40
C ARG A 39 -13.03 9.45 -15.97
N GLY A 40 -13.74 10.39 -16.60
CA GLY A 40 -13.13 11.64 -17.08
C GLY A 40 -12.45 12.43 -15.96
N THR A 41 -13.14 12.57 -14.82
CA THR A 41 -12.57 13.23 -13.62
C THR A 41 -11.31 12.52 -13.11
N LEU A 42 -11.30 11.18 -13.12
CA LEU A 42 -10.12 10.40 -12.73
C LEU A 42 -8.96 10.61 -13.71
N THR A 43 -9.24 10.61 -15.02
CA THR A 43 -8.25 10.92 -16.07
C THR A 43 -7.61 12.29 -15.84
N ASP A 44 -8.41 13.32 -15.56
CA ASP A 44 -7.89 14.68 -15.32
C ASP A 44 -6.99 14.72 -14.09
N LYS A 45 -7.40 14.06 -12.99
CA LYS A 45 -6.61 13.96 -11.75
C LYS A 45 -5.28 13.23 -11.98
N LEU A 46 -5.30 12.12 -12.72
CA LEU A 46 -4.11 11.36 -13.07
C LEU A 46 -3.20 12.18 -13.99
N SER A 47 -3.76 12.93 -14.94
CA SER A 47 -3.01 13.84 -15.83
C SER A 47 -2.28 14.93 -15.04
N ALA A 48 -2.97 15.59 -14.12
CA ALA A 48 -2.38 16.61 -13.26
C ALA A 48 -1.27 16.02 -12.36
N THR A 49 -1.47 14.80 -11.86
CA THR A 49 -0.47 14.09 -11.05
C THR A 49 0.73 13.66 -11.87
N ALA A 50 0.53 13.22 -13.12
CA ALA A 50 1.61 12.88 -14.04
C ALA A 50 2.44 14.11 -14.40
N ALA A 51 1.80 15.23 -14.73
CA ALA A 51 2.46 16.49 -15.06
C ALA A 51 3.31 17.01 -13.89
N SER A 52 2.80 16.97 -12.65
CA SER A 52 3.58 17.40 -11.48
C SER A 52 4.80 16.52 -11.19
N LYS A 53 4.80 15.27 -11.69
CA LYS A 53 5.89 14.30 -11.55
C LYS A 53 6.78 14.20 -12.80
N GLY A 54 6.58 15.05 -13.80
CA GLY A 54 7.36 15.05 -15.04
C GLY A 54 7.13 13.83 -15.94
N LEU A 55 6.01 13.13 -15.77
CA LEU A 55 5.59 12.05 -16.68
C LEU A 55 4.96 12.65 -17.96
N PRO A 56 4.82 11.85 -19.04
CA PRO A 56 4.16 12.29 -20.27
C PRO A 56 2.77 12.89 -19.99
N SER A 57 2.47 14.04 -20.60
CA SER A 57 1.18 14.74 -20.42
C SER A 57 -0.02 14.00 -21.00
N ILE A 58 0.20 12.99 -21.84
CA ILE A 58 -0.85 12.14 -22.39
C ILE A 58 -1.11 10.99 -21.43
N VAL A 59 -2.32 10.94 -20.89
CA VAL A 59 -2.80 9.81 -20.09
C VAL A 59 -3.36 8.75 -21.03
N PRO A 60 -2.90 7.50 -20.94
CA PRO A 60 -3.42 6.40 -21.75
C PRO A 60 -4.88 6.11 -21.36
N PRO A 61 -5.65 5.43 -22.23
CA PRO A 61 -6.98 4.96 -21.86
C PRO A 61 -6.91 4.14 -20.57
N LEU A 62 -7.84 4.42 -19.65
CA LEU A 62 -7.91 3.74 -18.36
C LEU A 62 -8.56 2.34 -18.52
N PRO A 63 -8.34 1.41 -17.57
CA PRO A 63 -8.97 0.08 -17.58
C PRO A 63 -10.49 0.14 -17.79
N GLU A 64 -11.10 -0.84 -18.43
CA GLU A 64 -12.54 -0.86 -18.73
C GLU A 64 -13.39 -0.76 -17.46
N ALA A 65 -13.16 -1.62 -16.48
CA ALA A 65 -13.90 -1.65 -15.22
C ALA A 65 -13.04 -1.10 -14.09
N ILE A 66 -13.29 0.15 -13.66
CA ILE A 66 -12.59 0.79 -12.54
C ILE A 66 -13.54 0.95 -11.38
N PHE A 67 -13.20 0.34 -10.25
CA PHE A 67 -13.94 0.49 -9.00
C PHE A 67 -13.36 1.64 -8.19
N GLY A 68 -13.47 2.86 -8.73
CA GLY A 68 -12.72 4.02 -8.21
C GLY A 68 -13.12 4.48 -6.81
N HIS A 69 -14.32 4.10 -6.35
CA HIS A 69 -14.79 4.34 -4.97
C HIS A 69 -14.43 3.20 -4.01
N SER A 70 -13.92 2.08 -4.52
CA SER A 70 -13.52 0.95 -3.69
C SER A 70 -12.14 1.20 -3.10
N TYR A 71 -12.04 1.10 -1.78
CA TYR A 71 -10.78 1.24 -1.08
C TYR A 71 -10.73 0.43 0.22
N LEU A 72 -9.51 0.17 0.69
CA LEU A 72 -9.25 -0.30 2.04
C LEU A 72 -8.21 0.61 2.68
N THR A 73 -8.51 1.09 3.89
CA THR A 73 -7.61 1.85 4.75
C THR A 73 -7.35 1.08 6.04
N MET A 74 -6.08 0.98 6.42
CA MET A 74 -5.63 0.30 7.63
C MET A 74 -4.82 1.28 8.46
N THR A 75 -5.31 1.61 9.66
CA THR A 75 -4.69 2.61 10.53
C THR A 75 -4.27 1.97 11.83
N HIS A 76 -3.00 2.10 12.20
CA HIS A 76 -2.53 1.74 13.53
C HIS A 76 -2.61 2.94 14.47
N GLU A 77 -3.58 2.91 15.39
CA GLU A 77 -3.97 4.03 16.23
C GLU A 77 -2.79 4.61 17.02
N ALA A 78 -2.00 3.75 17.66
CA ALA A 78 -0.93 4.20 18.55
C ALA A 78 0.27 4.84 17.83
N SER A 79 0.37 4.65 16.51
CA SER A 79 1.45 5.25 15.70
C SER A 79 0.96 6.27 14.68
N GLY A 80 -0.36 6.40 14.49
CA GLY A 80 -0.99 7.17 13.41
C GLY A 80 -0.72 6.64 11.98
N ARG A 81 0.05 5.57 11.83
CA ARG A 81 0.44 5.04 10.50
C ARG A 81 -0.78 4.49 9.79
N THR A 82 -0.96 4.98 8.56
CA THR A 82 -2.09 4.63 7.71
C THR A 82 -1.60 4.07 6.38
N PHE A 83 -2.18 2.94 5.97
CA PHE A 83 -1.99 2.32 4.66
C PHE A 83 -3.31 2.34 3.92
N SER A 84 -3.32 2.85 2.69
CA SER A 84 -4.49 2.87 1.83
C SER A 84 -4.24 2.11 0.54
N PHE A 85 -5.29 1.48 0.04
CA PHE A 85 -5.29 0.72 -1.20
C PHE A 85 -6.50 1.14 -2.02
N ASP A 86 -6.26 1.77 -3.16
CA ASP A 86 -7.31 2.29 -4.05
C ASP A 86 -6.90 2.12 -5.53
N ALA A 87 -7.88 2.18 -6.43
CA ALA A 87 -7.66 2.00 -7.86
C ALA A 87 -6.80 3.12 -8.46
N ALA A 88 -6.96 4.36 -7.99
CA ALA A 88 -6.23 5.52 -8.49
C ALA A 88 -4.70 5.39 -8.24
N GLY A 89 -4.31 4.96 -7.05
CA GLY A 89 -2.93 4.68 -6.67
C GLY A 89 -2.34 3.53 -7.48
N ALA A 90 -3.12 2.48 -7.75
CA ALA A 90 -2.70 1.36 -8.57
C ALA A 90 -2.43 1.77 -10.04
N ILE A 91 -3.34 2.57 -10.63
CA ILE A 91 -3.21 3.09 -11.99
C ILE A 91 -2.06 4.10 -12.09
N ALA A 92 -1.94 5.03 -11.13
CA ALA A 92 -0.84 5.98 -11.10
C ALA A 92 0.53 5.28 -11.00
N CYS A 93 0.59 4.15 -10.28
CA CYS A 93 1.79 3.32 -10.21
C CYS A 93 2.13 2.72 -11.59
N TRP A 94 1.16 2.11 -12.27
CA TRP A 94 1.35 1.60 -13.64
C TRP A 94 1.81 2.70 -14.60
N MET A 95 1.18 3.87 -14.58
CA MET A 95 1.55 4.99 -15.46
C MET A 95 3.03 5.37 -15.30
N ARG A 96 3.51 5.44 -14.06
CA ARG A 96 4.92 5.74 -13.76
C ARG A 96 5.89 4.69 -14.29
N GLU A 97 5.55 3.41 -14.14
CA GLU A 97 6.43 2.31 -14.57
C GLU A 97 6.45 2.15 -16.09
N SER A 98 5.26 2.21 -16.70
CA SER A 98 5.07 2.01 -18.14
C SER A 98 5.76 3.11 -18.96
N ALA A 99 5.67 4.37 -18.49
CA ALA A 99 6.28 5.54 -19.14
C ALA A 99 7.81 5.45 -19.31
N HIS A 100 8.52 4.72 -18.44
CA HIS A 100 9.99 4.70 -18.47
C HIS A 100 10.58 3.43 -19.11
N LYS A 101 9.98 2.25 -18.88
CA LYS A 101 10.60 0.95 -19.24
C LYS A 101 9.63 -0.10 -19.79
N GLY A 102 8.33 0.19 -19.82
CA GLY A 102 7.32 -0.86 -19.79
C GLY A 102 7.24 -1.51 -18.41
N SER A 103 6.06 -1.97 -18.04
CA SER A 103 5.81 -2.56 -16.73
C SER A 103 6.69 -3.80 -16.54
N GLY A 104 7.48 -3.87 -15.47
CA GLY A 104 8.35 -5.02 -15.17
C GLY A 104 9.47 -5.30 -16.21
N GLY A 105 9.82 -4.34 -17.08
CA GLY A 105 10.90 -4.51 -18.07
C GLY A 105 10.53 -5.33 -19.32
N VAL A 106 9.27 -5.73 -19.46
CA VAL A 106 8.73 -6.33 -20.69
C VAL A 106 7.63 -5.41 -21.21
N ARG A 107 7.88 -4.76 -22.35
CA ARG A 107 6.84 -4.04 -23.09
C ARG A 107 6.08 -5.02 -23.97
N VAL A 108 4.84 -5.32 -23.61
CA VAL A 108 3.87 -5.84 -24.58
C VAL A 108 3.44 -4.62 -25.39
N THR A 109 4.06 -4.39 -26.53
CA THR A 109 3.75 -3.22 -27.36
C THR A 109 2.52 -3.50 -28.22
N THR A 110 1.83 -2.45 -28.64
CA THR A 110 0.83 -2.49 -29.73
C THR A 110 1.35 -3.17 -31.00
N ALA A 111 2.68 -3.26 -31.20
CA ALA A 111 3.26 -4.02 -32.31
C ALA A 111 3.12 -5.55 -32.16
N SER A 112 2.96 -6.07 -30.94
CA SER A 112 2.78 -7.50 -30.67
C SER A 112 1.35 -8.00 -30.90
N LEU A 113 0.36 -7.09 -30.97
CA LEU A 113 -1.06 -7.42 -31.18
C LEU A 113 -1.71 -6.47 -32.20
N PRO A 114 -2.03 -6.94 -33.43
CA PRO A 114 -2.66 -6.13 -34.47
C PRO A 114 -4.01 -5.51 -34.09
N SER A 115 -4.73 -6.12 -33.15
CA SER A 115 -5.99 -5.61 -32.58
C SER A 115 -5.81 -4.28 -31.86
N TRP A 116 -4.75 -4.13 -31.07
CA TRP A 116 -4.50 -2.91 -30.30
C TRP A 116 -4.06 -1.73 -31.18
N LYS A 117 -3.44 -2.00 -32.34
CA LYS A 117 -3.17 -0.95 -33.35
C LYS A 117 -4.46 -0.34 -33.89
N LYS A 118 -5.46 -1.17 -34.19
CA LYS A 118 -6.76 -0.68 -34.67
C LYS A 118 -7.46 0.17 -33.63
N VAL A 119 -7.45 -0.24 -32.36
CA VAL A 119 -8.03 0.56 -31.26
C VAL A 119 -7.30 1.89 -31.09
N ALA A 120 -5.97 1.89 -31.20
CA ALA A 120 -5.18 3.13 -31.13
C ALA A 120 -5.48 4.08 -32.30
N ASP A 121 -5.60 3.54 -33.51
CA ASP A 121 -5.95 4.29 -34.72
C ASP A 121 -7.41 4.81 -34.68
N GLU A 122 -8.36 4.01 -34.17
CA GLU A 122 -9.79 4.36 -34.04
C GLU A 122 -10.06 5.38 -32.93
N GLN A 123 -9.28 5.37 -31.85
CA GLN A 123 -9.42 6.32 -30.74
C GLN A 123 -8.65 7.63 -30.97
N ASP A 124 -8.06 7.83 -32.16
CA ASP A 124 -7.34 9.04 -32.57
C ASP A 124 -6.28 9.46 -31.53
N LEU A 125 -5.65 8.46 -30.90
CA LEU A 125 -4.76 8.69 -29.79
C LEU A 125 -3.49 9.40 -30.28
N ALA A 126 -3.22 10.57 -29.72
CA ALA A 126 -2.07 11.39 -30.07
C ALA A 126 -0.75 10.59 -29.98
N MET A 127 0.20 10.90 -30.88
CA MET A 127 1.57 10.39 -30.81
C MET A 127 2.14 10.60 -29.40
N GLY A 128 2.24 9.52 -28.63
CA GLY A 128 2.59 9.52 -27.19
C GLY A 128 1.79 8.52 -26.36
N ALA A 129 0.54 8.18 -26.75
CA ALA A 129 -0.19 7.06 -26.15
C ALA A 129 0.43 5.68 -26.48
N SER A 130 1.26 5.64 -27.54
CA SER A 130 2.10 4.49 -27.91
C SER A 130 3.22 4.18 -26.91
N ASP A 131 3.48 5.08 -25.96
CA ASP A 131 4.55 4.91 -24.98
C ASP A 131 4.14 4.00 -23.82
N TYR A 132 2.85 3.67 -23.69
CA TYR A 132 2.32 2.74 -22.70
C TYR A 132 2.17 1.34 -23.31
N ASP A 133 2.24 0.31 -22.44
CA ASP A 133 2.10 -1.11 -22.84
C ASP A 133 0.65 -1.64 -22.80
N TRP A 134 -0.31 -0.82 -22.37
CA TRP A 134 -1.76 -1.15 -22.30
C TRP A 134 -2.11 -2.37 -21.44
N THR A 135 -1.14 -2.93 -20.71
CA THR A 135 -1.35 -4.13 -19.88
C THR A 135 -1.92 -3.80 -18.50
N PHE A 136 -1.92 -2.52 -18.12
CA PHE A 136 -2.24 -2.06 -16.77
C PHE A 136 -1.48 -2.82 -15.69
N SER A 137 -0.23 -3.23 -15.98
CA SER A 137 0.58 -4.01 -15.05
C SER A 137 1.18 -3.13 -13.98
N THR A 138 0.86 -3.41 -12.71
CA THR A 138 1.22 -2.54 -11.60
C THR A 138 1.96 -3.29 -10.50
N ASP A 139 3.10 -2.76 -10.08
CA ASP A 139 3.80 -3.23 -8.89
C ASP A 139 3.26 -2.61 -7.57
N TYR A 140 2.12 -1.90 -7.65
CA TYR A 140 1.50 -1.15 -6.56
C TYR A 140 1.49 -1.96 -5.24
N SER A 141 1.90 -1.29 -4.16
CA SER A 141 2.12 -1.94 -2.86
C SER A 141 1.45 -1.22 -1.70
N GLY A 142 0.38 -0.48 -2.02
CA GLY A 142 -0.32 0.41 -1.11
C GLY A 142 0.32 1.79 -1.06
N THR A 143 -0.50 2.77 -0.71
CA THR A 143 -0.09 4.13 -0.43
C THR A 143 0.09 4.28 1.07
N THR A 144 1.16 4.96 1.52
CA THR A 144 1.41 5.16 2.95
C THR A 144 1.36 6.64 3.28
N GLY A 145 0.62 7.02 4.33
CA GLY A 145 0.46 8.43 4.72
C GLY A 145 -0.41 9.27 3.78
N ALA A 146 -0.15 10.59 3.72
CA ALA A 146 -0.94 11.60 3.02
C ALA A 146 -0.86 11.56 1.47
N GLU A 147 -0.24 10.53 0.88
CA GLU A 147 -0.03 10.43 -0.57
C GLU A 147 -1.22 9.82 -1.34
N SER A 148 -2.34 9.46 -0.68
CA SER A 148 -3.52 8.94 -1.39
C SER A 148 -4.22 10.07 -2.16
N PRO A 149 -4.43 9.93 -3.47
CA PRO A 149 -5.11 10.95 -4.30
C PRO A 149 -6.61 11.10 -3.98
N LEU A 150 -7.17 10.25 -3.11
CA LEU A 150 -8.59 10.22 -2.75
C LEU A 150 -8.85 10.43 -1.25
N SER A 151 -7.82 10.48 -0.41
CA SER A 151 -8.01 10.77 1.02
C SER A 151 -8.15 12.27 1.25
N PRO A 152 -9.15 12.74 2.02
CA PRO A 152 -9.19 14.12 2.47
C PRO A 152 -7.91 14.40 3.26
N THR A 153 -7.15 15.39 2.80
CA THR A 153 -5.90 15.88 3.39
C THR A 153 -6.09 16.13 4.87
N THR A 154 -5.76 15.13 5.67
CA THR A 154 -5.44 15.32 7.08
C THR A 154 -3.93 15.20 7.15
N GLU A 155 -3.29 16.33 7.39
CA GLU A 155 -1.86 16.41 7.65
C GLU A 155 -1.58 15.58 8.91
N VAL A 156 -1.20 14.32 8.72
CA VAL A 156 -0.71 13.50 9.83
C VAL A 156 0.74 13.91 10.05
N GLU A 157 0.97 14.78 11.04
CA GLU A 157 2.31 15.12 11.52
C GLU A 157 3.01 13.86 12.04
N GLY A 158 3.87 13.29 11.20
CA GLY A 158 4.66 12.11 11.52
C GLY A 158 5.73 11.88 10.47
N ALA A 159 6.88 11.36 10.89
CA ALA A 159 7.95 10.98 9.96
C ALA A 159 7.39 10.04 8.87
N PRO A 160 7.77 10.23 7.58
CA PRO A 160 7.28 9.39 6.50
C PRO A 160 7.55 7.92 6.84
N ALA A 161 6.54 7.08 6.63
CA ALA A 161 6.64 5.66 6.91
C ALA A 161 7.65 5.00 5.94
N GLN A 162 8.92 4.98 6.33
CA GLN A 162 9.99 4.43 5.52
C GLN A 162 10.09 2.91 5.71
N TRP A 163 9.74 2.17 4.66
CA TRP A 163 9.92 0.72 4.61
C TRP A 163 11.41 0.35 4.57
N GLY A 164 11.91 -0.27 5.64
CA GLY A 164 13.27 -0.83 5.68
C GLY A 164 13.34 -2.17 4.95
N VAL A 165 14.51 -2.51 4.40
CA VAL A 165 14.75 -3.85 3.85
C VAL A 165 14.83 -4.86 5.00
N HIS A 166 14.26 -6.05 4.80
CA HIS A 166 14.28 -7.12 5.77
C HIS A 166 14.85 -8.40 5.17
N THR A 167 15.48 -9.27 5.98
CA THR A 167 16.03 -10.54 5.47
C THR A 167 14.97 -11.63 5.48
N GLY A 168 14.65 -12.19 4.32
CA GLY A 168 13.57 -13.17 4.15
C GLY A 168 12.18 -12.55 4.31
N SER A 169 11.12 -13.28 3.95
CA SER A 169 9.76 -12.74 4.00
C SER A 169 9.31 -12.37 5.42
N GLY A 170 9.84 -13.05 6.45
CA GLY A 170 9.42 -12.89 7.85
C GLY A 170 7.97 -13.30 8.15
N LEU A 171 7.18 -13.58 7.10
CA LEU A 171 5.84 -14.15 7.17
C LEU A 171 5.86 -15.50 7.89
N ASP A 172 5.08 -15.60 8.96
CA ASP A 172 4.87 -16.86 9.66
C ASP A 172 3.95 -17.76 8.82
N MET A 173 4.53 -18.50 7.87
CA MET A 173 3.78 -19.36 6.96
C MET A 173 3.06 -20.50 7.69
N ALA A 174 3.55 -20.92 8.86
CA ALA A 174 2.87 -21.94 9.66
C ALA A 174 1.55 -21.36 10.20
N LEU A 175 1.60 -20.15 10.74
CA LEU A 175 0.41 -19.44 11.20
C LEU A 175 -0.56 -19.14 10.05
N LEU A 176 -0.07 -18.69 8.89
CA LEU A 176 -0.92 -18.32 7.75
C LEU A 176 -1.58 -19.51 7.05
N ARG A 177 -1.04 -20.73 7.19
CA ARG A 177 -1.62 -21.96 6.61
C ARG A 177 -2.68 -22.62 7.50
N ARG A 178 -2.77 -22.20 8.77
CA ARG A 178 -3.74 -22.74 9.71
C ARG A 178 -5.16 -22.41 9.28
N ARG A 179 -6.00 -23.44 9.20
CA ARG A 179 -7.43 -23.33 8.84
C ARG A 179 -8.35 -23.43 10.06
N ASP A 180 -7.80 -23.78 11.21
CA ASP A 180 -8.50 -23.94 12.49
C ASP A 180 -8.76 -22.60 13.22
N ILE A 181 -8.12 -21.52 12.76
CA ILE A 181 -8.26 -20.19 13.35
C ILE A 181 -9.43 -19.46 12.69
N PRO A 182 -10.38 -18.87 13.45
CA PRO A 182 -11.51 -18.15 12.88
C PRO A 182 -11.07 -16.85 12.21
N ILE A 183 -11.72 -16.50 11.10
CA ILE A 183 -11.59 -15.19 10.46
C ILE A 183 -12.57 -14.25 11.14
N LEU A 184 -12.05 -13.22 11.82
CA LEU A 184 -12.86 -12.23 12.54
C LEU A 184 -13.42 -11.18 11.58
N HIS A 185 -12.64 -10.82 10.56
CA HIS A 185 -13.04 -9.85 9.56
C HIS A 185 -12.41 -10.21 8.20
N PHE A 186 -13.18 -10.07 7.13
CA PHE A 186 -12.78 -10.38 5.77
C PHE A 186 -13.20 -9.25 4.84
N VAL A 187 -12.26 -8.83 4.00
CA VAL A 187 -12.48 -7.82 2.94
C VAL A 187 -12.03 -8.44 1.62
N ASP A 188 -12.83 -8.26 0.58
CA ASP A 188 -12.54 -8.66 -0.78
C ASP A 188 -13.00 -7.54 -1.73
N LEU A 189 -12.05 -6.89 -2.37
CA LEU A 189 -12.27 -5.73 -3.23
C LEU A 189 -11.55 -5.93 -4.56
N THR A 190 -12.26 -5.71 -5.65
CA THR A 190 -11.62 -5.47 -6.95
C THR A 190 -11.35 -3.98 -7.08
N LEU A 191 -10.15 -3.60 -7.52
CA LEU A 191 -9.77 -2.20 -7.78
C LEU A 191 -9.99 -1.84 -9.25
N TYR A 192 -9.51 -2.67 -10.18
CA TYR A 192 -9.85 -2.58 -11.59
C TYR A 192 -9.71 -3.93 -12.31
N GLU A 193 -10.41 -4.04 -13.44
CA GLU A 193 -10.41 -5.17 -14.38
C GLU A 193 -10.39 -4.63 -15.82
N ASP A 194 -9.70 -5.33 -16.71
CA ASP A 194 -9.64 -5.05 -18.15
C ASP A 194 -9.44 -6.36 -18.92
N ASP A 195 -10.11 -6.54 -20.05
CA ASP A 195 -10.02 -7.73 -20.91
C ASP A 195 -8.94 -7.61 -22.01
N LEU A 196 -8.20 -6.49 -22.01
CA LEU A 196 -7.19 -6.13 -23.00
C LEU A 196 -7.74 -6.17 -24.43
N GLY A 197 -9.01 -5.78 -24.62
CA GLY A 197 -9.72 -5.84 -25.90
C GLY A 197 -9.81 -7.27 -26.44
N ASP A 198 -10.27 -8.21 -25.61
CA ASP A 198 -10.36 -9.66 -25.87
C ASP A 198 -9.01 -10.38 -26.07
N ASN A 199 -7.87 -9.76 -25.72
CA ASN A 199 -6.54 -10.38 -25.88
C ASN A 199 -5.96 -10.89 -24.56
N GLY A 200 -6.76 -10.91 -23.50
CA GLY A 200 -6.31 -11.41 -22.22
C GLY A 200 -7.16 -10.91 -21.07
N GLU A 201 -6.49 -10.63 -19.96
CA GLU A 201 -7.13 -10.21 -18.73
C GLU A 201 -6.10 -9.53 -17.82
N SER A 202 -6.45 -8.39 -17.25
CA SER A 202 -5.64 -7.66 -16.26
C SER A 202 -6.53 -7.28 -15.08
N VAL A 203 -6.25 -7.85 -13.91
CA VAL A 203 -7.08 -7.70 -12.71
C VAL A 203 -6.23 -7.29 -11.53
N VAL A 204 -6.69 -6.27 -10.79
CA VAL A 204 -6.17 -5.96 -9.46
C VAL A 204 -7.24 -6.23 -8.42
N ARG A 205 -6.95 -7.19 -7.54
CA ARG A 205 -7.84 -7.62 -6.46
C ARG A 205 -7.11 -7.62 -5.13
N LEU A 206 -7.79 -7.14 -4.11
CA LEU A 206 -7.34 -7.06 -2.73
C LEU A 206 -8.18 -7.99 -1.88
N ARG A 207 -7.52 -8.85 -1.09
CA ARG A 207 -8.17 -9.67 -0.06
C ARG A 207 -7.47 -9.47 1.28
N MET A 208 -8.22 -9.19 2.32
CA MET A 208 -7.71 -9.04 3.68
C MET A 208 -8.45 -9.96 4.65
N ARG A 209 -7.70 -10.59 5.56
CA ARG A 209 -8.23 -11.40 6.67
C ARG A 209 -7.65 -10.92 7.98
N VAL A 210 -8.50 -10.65 8.96
CA VAL A 210 -8.11 -10.46 10.36
C VAL A 210 -8.41 -11.75 11.13
N MET A 211 -7.40 -12.24 11.84
CA MET A 211 -7.47 -13.40 12.73
C MET A 211 -7.15 -12.94 14.16
N PRO A 212 -7.44 -13.72 15.22
CA PRO A 212 -7.12 -13.32 16.58
C PRO A 212 -5.65 -12.97 16.86
N SER A 213 -4.71 -13.60 16.14
CA SER A 213 -3.25 -13.42 16.34
C SER A 213 -2.58 -12.46 15.36
N CYS A 214 -3.19 -12.18 14.21
CA CYS A 214 -2.58 -11.36 13.16
C CYS A 214 -3.62 -10.90 12.13
N PHE A 215 -3.23 -10.01 11.23
CA PHE A 215 -3.91 -9.85 9.94
C PHE A 215 -2.96 -10.18 8.78
N LEU A 216 -3.56 -10.54 7.65
CA LEU A 216 -2.89 -10.68 6.36
C LEU A 216 -3.71 -10.00 5.28
N LEU A 217 -3.08 -9.13 4.51
CA LEU A 217 -3.58 -8.55 3.29
C LEU A 217 -2.78 -9.12 2.11
N LEU A 218 -3.48 -9.47 1.03
CA LEU A 218 -2.94 -9.83 -0.26
C LEU A 218 -3.55 -8.89 -1.30
N LEU A 219 -2.73 -7.99 -1.82
CA LEU A 219 -3.02 -7.26 -3.05
C LEU A 219 -2.36 -8.04 -4.19
N ARG A 220 -3.16 -8.45 -5.17
CA ARG A 220 -2.70 -9.18 -6.34
C ARG A 220 -3.05 -8.41 -7.59
N HIS A 221 -2.05 -8.12 -8.40
CA HIS A 221 -2.24 -7.87 -9.82
C HIS A 221 -1.96 -9.18 -10.57
N ALA A 222 -2.91 -9.60 -11.41
CA ALA A 222 -2.79 -10.77 -12.26
C ALA A 222 -3.03 -10.34 -13.71
N LEU A 223 -2.08 -10.67 -14.58
CA LEU A 223 -2.10 -10.34 -16.00
C LEU A 223 -1.91 -11.61 -16.81
N ARG A 224 -2.80 -11.83 -17.77
CA ARG A 224 -2.67 -12.80 -18.84
C ARG A 224 -2.79 -12.05 -20.16
N VAL A 225 -1.81 -12.23 -21.04
CA VAL A 225 -1.89 -11.85 -22.45
C VAL A 225 -1.89 -13.16 -23.24
N ASP A 226 -2.99 -13.43 -23.93
CA ASP A 226 -3.25 -14.73 -24.53
C ASP A 226 -2.19 -15.09 -25.57
N GLY A 227 -1.57 -16.26 -25.39
CA GLY A 227 -0.49 -16.75 -26.25
C GLY A 227 0.83 -15.97 -26.18
N VAL A 228 0.98 -15.04 -25.23
CA VAL A 228 2.16 -14.19 -25.11
C VAL A 228 2.81 -14.31 -23.73
N HIS A 229 2.11 -13.90 -22.67
CA HIS A 229 2.73 -13.69 -21.36
C HIS A 229 1.74 -13.84 -20.22
N ILE A 230 2.20 -14.36 -19.09
CA ILE A 230 1.48 -14.30 -17.83
C ILE A 230 2.38 -13.65 -16.79
N ARG A 231 1.79 -12.79 -15.96
CA ARG A 231 2.48 -12.05 -14.90
C ARG A 231 1.59 -11.95 -13.67
N GLN A 232 2.20 -12.03 -12.50
CA GLN A 232 1.52 -11.82 -11.23
C GLN A 232 2.41 -11.01 -10.29
N HIS A 233 1.88 -9.88 -9.81
CA HIS A 233 2.46 -9.15 -8.68
C HIS A 233 1.63 -9.43 -7.43
N ASP A 234 2.25 -10.04 -6.42
CA ASP A 234 1.66 -10.22 -5.09
C ASP A 234 2.33 -9.23 -4.12
N THR A 235 1.57 -8.32 -3.54
CA THR A 235 1.97 -7.57 -2.34
C THR A 235 1.24 -8.13 -1.12
N ARG A 236 2.00 -8.70 -0.19
CA ARG A 236 1.47 -9.23 1.08
C ARG A 236 1.83 -8.31 2.22
N VAL A 237 0.84 -7.80 2.94
CA VAL A 237 1.06 -7.03 4.17
C VAL A 237 0.61 -7.86 5.36
N PHE A 238 1.50 -8.09 6.31
CA PHE A 238 1.28 -8.96 7.45
C PHE A 238 1.72 -8.28 8.73
N HIS A 239 0.92 -8.47 9.77
CA HIS A 239 1.29 -8.04 11.11
C HIS A 239 0.78 -9.06 12.12
N LYS A 240 1.71 -9.58 12.92
CA LYS A 240 1.38 -10.35 14.12
C LYS A 240 1.12 -9.38 15.25
N PHE A 241 -0.07 -9.44 15.84
CA PHE A 241 -0.44 -8.53 16.92
C PHE A 241 0.53 -8.69 18.10
N GLY A 242 0.97 -7.55 18.65
CA GLY A 242 2.01 -7.47 19.68
C GLY A 242 3.44 -7.45 19.13
N SER A 243 3.65 -7.65 17.83
CA SER A 243 4.94 -7.36 17.20
C SER A 243 5.09 -5.86 16.97
N PRO A 244 6.29 -5.26 17.15
CA PRO A 244 6.50 -3.85 16.88
C PRO A 244 6.67 -3.54 15.39
N HIS A 245 6.40 -4.49 14.49
CA HIS A 245 6.64 -4.32 13.06
C HIS A 245 5.47 -4.82 12.20
N VAL A 246 5.29 -4.16 11.06
CA VAL A 246 4.50 -4.63 9.93
C VAL A 246 5.46 -5.14 8.87
N LEU A 247 5.17 -6.30 8.30
CA LEU A 247 5.94 -6.90 7.23
C LEU A 247 5.21 -6.70 5.91
N ARG A 248 5.96 -6.38 4.85
CA ARG A 248 5.47 -6.30 3.48
C ARG A 248 6.34 -7.15 2.57
N ASP A 249 5.79 -8.20 2.01
CA ASP A 249 6.48 -9.11 1.09
C ASP A 249 5.93 -8.90 -0.32
N ARG A 250 6.76 -8.43 -1.24
CA ARG A 250 6.39 -8.21 -2.64
C ARG A 250 6.99 -9.31 -3.49
N ARG A 251 6.18 -9.92 -4.36
CA ARG A 251 6.63 -11.00 -5.25
C ARG A 251 6.18 -10.72 -6.67
N LEU A 252 7.06 -11.02 -7.59
CA LEU A 252 6.78 -11.03 -9.03
C LEU A 252 6.98 -12.45 -9.52
N GLY A 253 5.95 -13.02 -10.15
CA GLY A 253 6.05 -14.22 -10.97
C GLY A 253 5.75 -13.86 -12.42
N GLU A 254 6.55 -14.34 -13.35
CA GLU A 254 6.32 -14.09 -14.77
C GLU A 254 6.78 -15.28 -15.62
N ALA A 255 6.04 -15.53 -16.70
CA ALA A 255 6.39 -16.55 -17.68
C ALA A 255 5.91 -16.17 -19.07
N ARG A 256 6.65 -16.60 -20.09
CA ARG A 256 6.14 -16.58 -21.46
C ARG A 256 5.15 -17.71 -21.63
N LEU A 257 4.02 -17.40 -22.24
CA LEU A 257 2.99 -18.37 -22.51
C LEU A 257 3.17 -18.89 -23.93
N ALA A 258 3.41 -20.19 -24.11
CA ALA A 258 3.19 -20.80 -25.42
C ALA A 258 1.68 -20.72 -25.74
N PRO A 259 1.26 -20.62 -27.02
CA PRO A 259 -0.16 -20.60 -27.37
C PRO A 259 -0.88 -21.80 -26.74
N LEU A 260 -1.65 -21.54 -25.69
CA LEU A 260 -2.33 -22.58 -24.95
C LEU A 260 -3.53 -23.08 -25.77
N ARG A 261 -3.77 -24.39 -25.72
CA ARG A 261 -4.99 -24.99 -26.31
C ARG A 261 -6.27 -24.67 -25.53
N LYS A 262 -6.16 -24.13 -24.30
CA LYS A 262 -7.28 -23.76 -23.42
C LYS A 262 -6.94 -22.51 -22.60
N PRO A 263 -7.91 -21.61 -22.36
CA PRO A 263 -7.71 -20.44 -21.52
C PRO A 263 -7.42 -20.87 -20.07
N VAL A 264 -6.40 -20.27 -19.45
CA VAL A 264 -6.11 -20.43 -18.02
C VAL A 264 -6.77 -19.28 -17.28
N LEU A 265 -7.73 -19.59 -16.42
CA LEU A 265 -8.37 -18.61 -15.55
C LEU A 265 -7.36 -18.13 -14.50
N LEU A 266 -7.26 -16.82 -14.30
CA LEU A 266 -6.31 -16.21 -13.36
C LEU A 266 -6.59 -16.60 -11.89
N ASP A 267 -7.83 -16.97 -11.57
CA ASP A 267 -8.23 -17.40 -10.23
C ASP A 267 -7.86 -18.88 -9.92
N GLU A 268 -7.44 -19.66 -10.91
CA GLU A 268 -7.05 -21.05 -10.70
C GLU A 268 -5.63 -21.15 -10.09
N PRO A 269 -5.39 -22.03 -9.10
CA PRO A 269 -4.05 -22.25 -8.55
C PRO A 269 -3.02 -22.68 -9.60
N ALA A 270 -3.49 -23.21 -10.74
CA ALA A 270 -2.67 -23.55 -11.90
C ALA A 270 -2.01 -22.32 -12.55
N ALA A 271 -2.66 -21.15 -12.58
CA ALA A 271 -2.09 -19.91 -13.13
C ALA A 271 -0.88 -19.44 -12.30
N ALA A 272 -1.02 -19.49 -10.98
CA ALA A 272 0.07 -19.19 -10.04
C ALA A 272 1.20 -20.24 -10.06
N THR A 273 0.95 -21.43 -10.60
CA THR A 273 1.96 -22.50 -10.78
C THR A 273 2.69 -22.37 -12.13
N ALA A 274 2.03 -21.78 -13.14
CA ALA A 274 2.59 -21.60 -14.48
C ALA A 274 3.65 -20.48 -14.55
N ALA A 275 3.59 -19.50 -13.65
CA ALA A 275 4.59 -18.44 -13.54
C ALA A 275 5.53 -18.71 -12.34
N PRO A 276 6.78 -19.14 -12.54
CA PRO A 276 7.73 -19.24 -11.44
C PRO A 276 7.98 -17.87 -10.82
N TRP A 277 8.04 -17.78 -9.49
CA TRP A 277 8.38 -16.53 -8.79
C TRP A 277 9.80 -16.11 -9.17
N ALA A 278 9.92 -15.02 -9.91
CA ALA A 278 11.19 -14.49 -10.40
C ALA A 278 11.90 -13.61 -9.35
N THR A 279 11.13 -12.84 -8.56
CA THR A 279 11.70 -11.88 -7.60
C THR A 279 10.87 -11.82 -6.33
N THR A 280 11.54 -11.75 -5.16
CA THR A 280 10.92 -11.52 -3.85
C THR A 280 11.63 -10.37 -3.13
N THR A 281 10.91 -9.30 -2.79
CA THR A 281 11.43 -8.10 -2.11
C THR A 281 10.70 -7.87 -0.77
N PRO A 282 11.27 -8.39 0.34
CA PRO A 282 10.71 -8.21 1.67
C PRO A 282 11.11 -6.88 2.31
N HIS A 283 10.12 -6.24 2.89
CA HIS A 283 10.22 -4.97 3.61
C HIS A 283 9.63 -5.11 5.01
N ARG A 284 10.12 -4.27 5.92
CA ARG A 284 9.63 -4.15 7.30
C ARG A 284 9.44 -2.69 7.63
N LEU A 285 8.37 -2.38 8.34
CA LEU A 285 8.07 -1.06 8.84
C LEU A 285 7.83 -1.14 10.34
N ALA A 286 8.53 -0.30 11.11
CA ALA A 286 8.27 -0.18 12.54
C ALA A 286 6.83 0.31 12.79
N CYS A 287 6.22 -0.14 13.87
CA CYS A 287 4.88 0.24 14.27
C CYS A 287 4.92 0.32 15.79
N GLU A 288 5.71 1.27 16.28
CA GLU A 288 5.88 1.49 17.70
C GLU A 288 4.66 2.24 18.23
N GLN A 289 4.14 1.81 19.37
CA GLN A 289 3.31 2.68 20.17
C GLN A 289 4.16 3.89 20.51
N GLN A 290 3.72 5.10 20.17
CA GLN A 290 4.26 6.27 20.82
C GLN A 290 3.95 6.11 22.30
N GLN A 291 4.89 5.58 23.08
CA GLN A 291 4.86 5.77 24.51
C GLN A 291 4.91 7.29 24.68
N ALA A 292 3.77 7.90 25.02
CA ALA A 292 3.75 9.24 25.58
C ALA A 292 4.91 9.30 26.57
N SER A 293 5.86 10.21 26.33
CA SER A 293 7.08 10.30 27.10
C SER A 293 6.74 10.63 28.55
N LEU A 294 6.46 9.63 29.37
CA LEU A 294 6.65 9.68 30.80
C LEU A 294 8.11 9.34 31.07
N ARG A 295 8.98 10.28 30.67
CA ARG A 295 10.36 10.44 31.13
C ARG A 295 10.56 11.95 31.17
N SER A 296 10.80 12.62 32.28
CA SER A 296 11.10 12.21 33.64
C SER A 296 10.83 13.44 34.49
N ALA A 297 10.08 13.32 35.59
CA ALA A 297 10.17 14.32 36.65
C ALA A 297 11.65 14.38 37.04
N SER A 298 12.28 15.52 36.77
CA SER A 298 13.65 15.82 37.16
C SER A 298 13.80 15.56 38.65
N VAL A 299 14.62 14.58 39.01
CA VAL A 299 15.20 14.50 40.34
C VAL A 299 15.95 15.83 40.57
N PRO A 300 15.63 16.63 41.60
CA PRO A 300 16.44 17.81 41.91
C PRO A 300 17.84 17.35 42.25
N ASN A 301 18.82 17.86 41.51
CA ASN A 301 20.22 17.55 41.71
C ASN A 301 20.66 18.13 43.06
N GLU A 302 20.96 17.25 44.02
CA GLU A 302 21.42 17.58 45.38
C GLU A 302 22.79 18.29 45.41
N GLN A 303 23.41 18.52 44.25
CA GLN A 303 24.69 19.20 44.11
C GLN A 303 24.60 20.71 43.82
N GLN A 304 23.41 21.28 43.62
CA GLN A 304 23.24 22.74 43.44
C GLN A 304 22.82 23.48 44.73
N ALA A 305 22.61 22.78 45.85
CA ALA A 305 22.36 23.40 47.15
C ALA A 305 23.64 23.74 47.93
N ALA A 306 24.80 23.17 47.53
CA ALA A 306 26.06 23.36 48.24
C ALA A 306 26.87 24.60 47.78
N GLU A 307 26.53 25.21 46.65
CA GLU A 307 27.32 26.32 46.07
C GLU A 307 26.70 27.72 46.31
N LYS A 308 25.64 27.79 47.13
CA LYS A 308 25.00 29.06 47.55
C LYS A 308 25.16 29.41 49.03
N LEU A 309 26.05 28.72 49.76
CA LEU A 309 26.42 29.06 51.14
C LEU A 309 27.84 29.70 51.26
N ALA A 310 28.54 29.90 50.14
CA ALA A 310 29.91 30.42 50.13
C ALA A 310 30.00 31.86 49.59
N THR A 311 29.16 32.77 50.09
CA THR A 311 29.39 34.23 49.96
C THR A 311 28.80 34.96 51.16
N LEU A 312 29.55 35.03 52.25
CA LEU A 312 29.39 36.03 53.31
C LEU A 312 30.77 36.64 53.61
N PRO A 313 30.91 37.98 53.69
CA PRO A 313 32.18 38.68 53.89
C PRO A 313 32.73 38.52 55.32
N PRO A 314 34.04 38.77 55.53
CA PRO A 314 34.72 38.47 56.79
C PRO A 314 34.28 39.42 57.91
N LYS A 315 33.96 38.86 59.07
CA LYS A 315 33.92 39.62 60.33
C LYS A 315 35.29 39.58 60.99
N SER A 316 35.80 40.78 61.23
CA SER A 316 36.93 41.14 62.06
C SER A 316 36.70 40.83 63.55
N GLU A 317 37.80 40.91 64.32
CA GLU A 317 37.92 40.80 65.80
C GLU A 317 38.11 39.36 66.30
N SER A 318 39.09 38.99 67.13
CA SER A 318 40.21 39.66 67.81
C SER A 318 41.12 38.53 68.34
N VAL A 319 42.44 38.65 68.18
CA VAL A 319 43.41 37.70 68.76
C VAL A 319 43.73 38.13 70.19
N GLU A 320 43.40 37.28 71.15
CA GLU A 320 43.97 37.32 72.49
C GLU A 320 45.42 36.81 72.47
N GLU A 321 46.26 37.54 73.18
CA GLU A 321 47.37 37.07 74.01
C GLU A 321 48.61 36.39 73.40
N LEU A 322 49.70 37.19 73.46
CA LEU A 322 50.93 36.94 74.25
C LEU A 322 51.97 35.91 73.77
N LEU A 323 53.20 36.45 73.66
CA LEU A 323 54.52 35.85 73.95
C LEU A 323 54.99 34.82 72.91
N LEU A 324 56.05 35.07 72.11
CA LEU A 324 57.41 35.51 72.44
C LEU A 324 58.14 36.01 71.19
#